data_AF-A0A7Y0HL27-F1
#
_entry.id   AF-A0A7Y0HL27-F1
#
_cell.length_a   1.000
_cell.length_b   1.000
_cell.length_c   1.000
_cell.angle_alpha   90.00
_cell.angle_beta   90.00
_cell.angle_gamma   90.00
#
_symmetry.space_group_name_H-M   'P 1'
#
loop_
_entity.id
_entity.type
_entity.pdbx_description
1 polymer ?
#
loop_
_entity_poly.entity_id
_entity_poly.type
_entity_poly.pdbx_seq_one_letter_code
_entity_poly.pdbx_strand_id
1 'polypeptide(L)'
;MNDSMKNDILKISKELLENVKRFIENNNIQEAVKFMKNYEEKNPTDYRIPFIKVLLKMEVSNDNLGQYKDLILQGLEKSPLNFDYNYNQSLAQVALDNNEYLKALEIYEKVLAEVENLEVKNEIREKIINLENQFSSNIYHEFQGRNSEINEICNMKKNYKNLHLMIDSGYSKKFIEFMNKHFQCKKNLFLILDYKDNLEYMDANIASNVIYIKLKKGWEKCLDVNTQEILFFINNSEEIYIHQLSDFITWLICKYDIKAKMNWIVWGSDLYHNIDIKLYDKLTEKFLIEDCNLKMKDYKNTNEYIYRKSTIRRLNKIIPDGTKGDYIIAKKFFLTKASYEYFIYPNPVDFISLDNNYKIKNEFNLKKKYKYVIQLGNSGDPSNNHLEIVEILSKMNESNFCVVCPLSYGNFSYINKVIPKIKKILGDRFIPLTTFLNSEDYFSILNQVDVAIMNHNRQQAISNILPLLYLGKKVYMKNNITTYATFKKLGFTLFNVNEIDFKDFQDFILMNPEDKIRNKNIVLDNYNEDVLFQNIKKFIKI
;
A
#
# COMPACT_ATOMS: atom_id res chain seq x y z
N MET A 1 11.94 25.03 13.32
CA MET A 1 12.40 25.00 14.73
C MET A 1 13.69 25.79 14.80
N ASN A 2 13.79 26.83 15.64
CA ASN A 2 14.95 27.73 15.65
C ASN A 2 16.16 27.09 16.35
N ASP A 3 17.37 27.43 15.91
CA ASP A 3 18.63 26.84 16.37
C ASP A 3 18.89 26.99 17.88
N SER A 4 18.34 28.03 18.51
CA SER A 4 18.38 28.22 19.97
C SER A 4 17.71 27.07 20.73
N MET A 5 16.49 26.67 20.31
CA MET A 5 15.78 25.57 20.97
C MET A 5 16.47 24.22 20.76
N LYS A 6 17.12 24.01 19.61
CA LYS A 6 17.95 22.81 19.38
C LYS A 6 19.14 22.78 20.34
N ASN A 7 19.82 23.91 20.52
CA ASN A 7 20.98 24.02 21.41
C ASN A 7 20.59 23.84 22.88
N ASP A 8 19.44 24.37 23.31
CA ASP A 8 18.94 24.21 24.67
C ASP A 8 18.54 22.75 24.97
N ILE A 9 17.86 22.08 24.03
CA ILE A 9 17.52 20.65 24.15
C ILE A 9 18.78 19.77 24.17
N LEU A 10 19.76 20.07 23.31
CA LEU A 10 21.06 19.37 23.29
C LEU A 10 21.81 19.54 24.61
N LYS A 11 21.77 20.74 25.21
CA LYS A 11 22.43 21.04 26.49
C LYS A 11 21.77 20.32 27.65
N ILE A 12 20.43 20.38 27.75
CA ILE A 12 19.64 19.66 28.76
C ILE A 12 19.83 18.15 28.63
N SER A 13 19.88 17.66 27.39
CA SER A 13 20.15 16.26 27.07
C SER A 13 21.52 15.79 27.56
N LYS A 14 22.55 16.59 27.34
CA LYS A 14 23.92 16.27 27.78
C LYS A 14 24.03 16.28 29.30
N GLU A 15 23.39 17.25 29.96
CA GLU A 15 23.40 17.40 31.42
C GLU A 15 22.68 16.25 32.15
N LEU A 16 21.55 15.76 31.62
CA LEU A 16 20.87 14.57 32.16
C LEU A 16 21.80 13.35 32.14
N LEU A 17 22.39 13.08 30.97
CA LEU A 17 23.17 11.87 30.73
C LEU A 17 24.49 11.89 31.52
N GLU A 18 25.19 13.03 31.56
CA GLU A 18 26.44 13.17 32.33
C GLU A 18 26.22 13.03 33.83
N ASN A 19 25.15 13.61 34.39
CA ASN A 19 24.87 13.50 35.81
C ASN A 19 24.48 12.07 36.20
N VAL A 20 23.59 11.43 35.43
CA VAL A 20 23.19 10.04 35.68
C VAL A 20 24.39 9.10 35.55
N LYS A 21 25.20 9.26 34.51
CA LYS A 21 26.46 8.52 34.32
C LYS A 21 27.36 8.65 35.54
N ARG A 22 27.60 9.88 36.00
CA ARG A 22 28.45 10.15 37.18
C ARG A 22 27.92 9.49 38.45
N PHE A 23 26.61 9.50 38.69
CA PHE A 23 26.05 8.83 39.87
C PHE A 23 26.22 7.31 39.81
N ILE A 24 26.06 6.72 38.62
CA ILE A 24 26.19 5.28 38.40
C ILE A 24 27.66 4.83 38.51
N GLU A 25 28.60 5.56 37.92
CA GLU A 25 30.04 5.28 38.03
C GLU A 25 30.51 5.29 39.49
N ASN A 26 29.98 6.21 40.29
CA ASN A 26 30.30 6.35 41.71
C ASN A 26 29.46 5.45 42.64
N ASN A 27 28.70 4.49 42.11
CA ASN A 27 27.81 3.58 42.87
C ASN A 27 26.75 4.30 43.75
N ASN A 28 26.39 5.54 43.42
CA ASN A 28 25.45 6.36 44.17
C ASN A 28 24.03 6.28 43.58
N ILE A 29 23.49 5.06 43.48
CA ILE A 29 22.22 4.78 42.79
C ILE A 29 21.02 5.50 43.44
N GLN A 30 20.98 5.63 44.77
CA GLN A 30 19.90 6.35 45.45
C GLN A 30 19.89 7.85 45.14
N GLU A 31 21.06 8.47 45.00
CA GLU A 31 21.17 9.88 44.60
C GLU A 31 20.81 10.07 43.12
N ALA A 32 21.08 9.08 42.26
CA ALA A 32 20.58 9.08 40.88
C ALA A 32 19.04 9.06 40.84
N VAL A 33 18.39 8.25 41.69
CA VAL A 33 16.91 8.19 41.77
C VAL A 33 16.33 9.54 42.21
N LYS A 34 16.96 10.17 43.21
CA LYS A 34 16.56 11.50 43.71
C LYS A 34 16.77 12.59 42.66
N PHE A 35 17.89 12.57 41.95
CA PHE A 35 18.17 13.46 40.82
C PHE A 35 17.11 13.30 39.73
N MET A 36 16.76 12.06 39.35
CA MET A 36 15.77 11.79 38.31
C MET A 36 14.38 12.30 38.68
N LYS A 37 13.97 12.20 39.95
CA LYS A 37 12.70 12.75 40.42
C LYS A 37 12.65 14.28 40.26
N ASN A 38 13.71 14.98 40.65
CA ASN A 38 13.80 16.44 40.50
C ASN A 38 13.92 16.87 39.03
N TYR A 39 14.58 16.06 38.19
CA TYR A 39 14.71 16.33 36.76
C TYR A 39 13.37 16.15 36.03
N GLU A 40 12.59 15.13 36.39
CA GLU A 40 11.27 14.85 35.84
C GLU A 40 10.26 15.96 36.12
N GLU A 41 10.27 16.52 37.32
CA GLU A 41 9.43 17.67 37.67
C GLU A 41 9.69 18.89 36.78
N LYS A 42 10.94 19.06 36.30
CA LYS A 42 11.34 20.17 35.43
C LYS A 42 11.21 19.87 33.95
N ASN A 43 11.28 18.60 33.55
CA ASN A 43 11.32 18.16 32.16
C ASN A 43 10.38 16.98 31.89
N PRO A 44 9.07 17.08 32.19
CA PRO A 44 8.16 15.93 32.22
C PRO A 44 7.93 15.26 30.85
N THR A 45 8.29 15.92 29.75
CA THR A 45 8.16 15.41 28.38
C THR A 45 9.44 14.73 27.86
N ASP A 46 10.51 14.66 28.67
CA ASP A 46 11.75 13.99 28.29
C ASP A 46 11.54 12.47 28.32
N TYR A 47 11.43 11.88 27.13
CA TYR A 47 11.07 10.48 26.92
C TYR A 47 12.04 9.46 27.57
N ARG A 48 13.22 9.91 28.02
CA ARG A 48 14.24 9.08 28.68
C ARG A 48 14.01 8.94 30.19
N ILE A 49 13.16 9.76 30.80
CA ILE A 49 12.92 9.73 32.25
C ILE A 49 12.35 8.38 32.72
N PRO A 50 11.29 7.83 32.10
CA PRO A 50 10.74 6.55 32.53
C PRO A 50 11.79 5.44 32.47
N PHE A 51 12.69 5.49 31.49
CA PHE A 51 13.78 4.52 31.31
C PHE A 51 14.80 4.55 32.46
N ILE A 52 15.40 5.71 32.71
CA ILE A 52 16.45 5.83 33.73
C ILE A 52 15.87 5.46 35.10
N LYS A 53 14.60 5.79 35.36
CA LYS A 53 13.91 5.38 36.58
C LYS A 53 13.68 3.87 36.67
N VAL A 54 13.32 3.20 35.58
CA VAL A 54 13.16 1.73 35.54
C VAL A 54 14.50 1.02 35.76
N LEU A 55 15.56 1.47 35.10
CA LEU A 55 16.91 0.91 35.26
C LEU A 55 17.44 1.08 36.67
N LEU A 56 17.34 2.28 37.22
CA LEU A 56 17.74 2.54 38.61
C LEU A 56 16.89 1.70 39.58
N LYS A 57 15.61 1.47 39.28
CA LYS A 57 14.74 0.61 40.10
C LYS A 57 15.15 -0.86 40.00
N MET A 58 15.51 -1.36 38.82
CA MET A 58 16.00 -2.74 38.60
C MET A 58 17.35 -2.99 39.27
N GLU A 59 18.27 -2.02 39.23
CA GLU A 59 19.56 -2.07 39.92
C GLU A 59 19.39 -2.01 41.45
N VAL A 60 18.34 -1.34 41.96
CA VAL A 60 18.00 -1.31 43.39
C VAL A 60 17.31 -2.61 43.85
N SER A 61 16.56 -3.29 42.98
CA SER A 61 15.75 -4.46 43.34
C SER A 61 16.46 -5.81 43.23
N ASN A 62 17.54 -5.91 42.46
CA ASN A 62 18.31 -7.15 42.31
C ASN A 62 19.59 -7.06 43.15
N ASP A 63 19.82 -7.98 44.08
CA ASP A 63 21.04 -8.11 44.90
C ASP A 63 22.34 -8.39 44.09
N ASN A 64 22.29 -8.24 42.76
CA ASN A 64 23.41 -8.38 41.83
C ASN A 64 23.76 -7.01 41.23
N LEU A 65 24.35 -6.15 42.07
CA LEU A 65 24.95 -4.88 41.67
C LEU A 65 26.01 -5.11 40.58
N GLY A 66 25.73 -4.69 39.35
CA GLY A 66 26.69 -4.74 38.23
C GLY A 66 26.14 -5.24 36.90
N GLN A 67 25.09 -6.07 36.85
CA GLN A 67 24.66 -6.69 35.58
C GLN A 67 23.98 -5.69 34.63
N TYR A 68 23.27 -4.69 35.15
CA TYR A 68 22.61 -3.66 34.35
C TYR A 68 23.41 -2.36 34.29
N LYS A 69 24.33 -2.13 35.25
CA LYS A 69 25.27 -1.00 35.26
C LYS A 69 26.02 -0.83 33.94
N ASP A 70 26.59 -1.90 33.39
CA ASP A 70 27.37 -1.85 32.16
C ASP A 70 26.50 -1.58 30.92
N LEU A 71 25.27 -2.11 30.88
CA LEU A 71 24.28 -1.81 29.83
C LEU A 71 23.89 -0.32 29.84
N ILE A 72 23.73 0.26 31.03
CA ILE A 72 23.40 1.68 31.19
C ILE A 72 24.56 2.55 30.72
N LEU A 73 25.79 2.25 31.15
CA LEU A 73 26.98 3.02 30.77
C LEU A 73 27.31 2.90 29.28
N GLN A 74 27.17 1.72 28.68
CA GLN A 74 27.38 1.52 27.24
C GLN A 74 26.34 2.23 26.38
N GLY A 75 25.07 2.27 26.80
CA GLY A 75 24.03 3.07 26.14
C GLY A 75 24.33 4.57 26.16
N LEU A 76 24.93 5.07 27.25
CA LEU A 76 25.26 6.49 27.44
C LEU A 76 26.51 6.95 26.65
N GLU A 77 27.46 6.06 26.36
CA GLU A 77 28.76 6.41 25.78
C GLU A 77 28.81 6.53 24.25
N LYS A 78 27.91 5.86 23.52
CA LYS A 78 27.98 5.79 22.06
C LYS A 78 26.74 6.43 21.44
N SER A 79 26.71 7.74 21.18
CA SER A 79 25.67 8.47 20.40
C SER A 79 24.21 8.44 20.96
N PRO A 80 23.45 9.55 20.87
CA PRO A 80 22.02 9.56 21.22
C PRO A 80 21.18 8.49 20.52
N LEU A 81 21.59 8.05 19.33
CA LEU A 81 20.89 7.04 18.51
C LEU A 81 21.08 5.59 18.99
N ASN A 82 22.12 5.32 19.79
CA ASN A 82 22.45 3.97 20.28
C ASN A 82 21.90 3.77 21.70
N PHE A 83 21.66 4.87 22.43
CA PHE A 83 20.91 4.87 23.68
C PHE A 83 19.48 4.35 23.46
N ASP A 84 18.79 4.84 22.42
CA ASP A 84 17.44 4.42 22.06
C ASP A 84 17.40 2.93 21.64
N TYR A 85 18.43 2.45 20.93
CA TYR A 85 18.57 1.03 20.56
C TYR A 85 18.70 0.09 21.78
N ASN A 86 19.73 0.31 22.62
CA ASN A 86 19.97 -0.55 23.79
C ASN A 86 18.82 -0.45 24.81
N TYR A 87 18.23 0.74 24.93
CA TYR A 87 17.02 0.96 25.72
C TYR A 87 15.86 0.10 25.22
N ASN A 88 15.48 0.26 23.96
CA ASN A 88 14.35 -0.45 23.40
C ASN A 88 14.60 -1.97 23.41
N GLN A 89 15.84 -2.43 23.20
CA GLN A 89 16.17 -3.85 23.40
C GLN A 89 15.93 -4.33 24.82
N SER A 90 16.36 -3.57 25.83
CA SER A 90 16.14 -3.93 27.24
C SER A 90 14.65 -3.92 27.59
N LEU A 91 13.87 -2.97 27.07
CA LEU A 91 12.42 -2.97 27.22
C LEU A 91 11.75 -4.17 26.57
N ALA A 92 12.22 -4.57 25.39
CA ALA A 92 11.71 -5.77 24.72
C ALA A 92 12.01 -7.02 25.55
N GLN A 93 13.21 -7.11 26.14
CA GLN A 93 13.56 -8.22 27.03
C GLN A 93 12.70 -8.24 28.30
N VAL A 94 12.50 -7.09 28.96
CA VAL A 94 11.62 -6.98 30.13
C VAL A 94 10.18 -7.39 29.78
N ALA A 95 9.69 -7.02 28.60
CA ALA A 95 8.38 -7.46 28.12
C ALA A 95 8.33 -8.98 27.93
N LEU A 96 9.38 -9.61 27.37
CA LEU A 96 9.48 -11.07 27.26
C LEU A 96 9.48 -11.75 28.63
N ASP A 97 10.26 -11.25 29.59
CA ASP A 97 10.36 -11.80 30.94
C ASP A 97 8.99 -11.76 31.67
N ASN A 98 8.16 -10.77 31.34
CA ASN A 98 6.80 -10.61 31.85
C ASN A 98 5.73 -11.35 31.02
N ASN A 99 6.10 -12.13 30.00
CA ASN A 99 5.18 -12.78 29.06
C ASN A 99 4.29 -11.80 28.26
N GLU A 100 4.77 -10.58 28.01
CA GLU A 100 4.13 -9.56 27.16
C GLU A 100 4.68 -9.64 25.71
N TYR A 101 4.36 -10.72 25.00
CA TYR A 101 5.01 -11.05 23.72
C TYR A 101 4.68 -10.07 22.58
N LEU A 102 3.45 -9.57 22.50
CA LEU A 102 3.04 -8.56 21.52
C LEU A 102 3.78 -7.25 21.76
N LYS A 103 3.96 -6.86 23.02
CA LYS A 103 4.67 -5.64 23.39
C LYS A 103 6.15 -5.74 23.05
N ALA A 104 6.78 -6.87 23.35
CA ALA A 104 8.16 -7.14 22.94
C ALA A 104 8.31 -7.06 21.40
N LEU A 105 7.38 -7.66 20.67
CA LEU A 105 7.35 -7.61 19.20
C LEU A 105 7.27 -6.17 18.68
N GLU A 106 6.32 -5.37 19.18
CA GLU A 106 6.15 -3.97 18.78
C GLU A 106 7.39 -3.12 19.06
N ILE A 107 8.10 -3.39 20.16
CA ILE A 107 9.35 -2.71 20.48
C ILE A 107 10.47 -3.10 19.51
N TYR A 108 10.66 -4.40 19.25
CA TYR A 108 11.68 -4.85 18.29
C TYR A 108 11.42 -4.35 16.87
N GLU A 109 10.18 -4.32 16.42
CA GLU A 109 9.81 -3.75 15.11
C GLU A 109 10.21 -2.27 15.00
N LYS A 110 9.97 -1.47 16.05
CA LYS A 110 10.39 -0.07 16.12
C LYS A 110 11.91 0.05 16.07
N VAL A 111 12.62 -0.77 16.85
CA VAL A 111 14.09 -0.82 16.84
C VAL A 111 14.62 -1.10 15.44
N LEU A 112 14.02 -2.07 14.73
CA LEU A 112 14.39 -2.41 13.36
C LEU A 112 14.26 -1.22 12.39
N ALA A 113 13.28 -0.34 12.61
CA ALA A 113 13.05 0.84 11.79
C ALA A 113 13.98 2.02 12.14
N GLU A 114 14.55 2.03 13.35
CA GLU A 114 15.44 3.08 13.87
C GLU A 114 16.92 2.83 13.54
N VAL A 115 17.37 1.59 13.65
CA VAL A 115 18.78 1.21 13.48
C VAL A 115 19.23 1.39 12.03
N GLU A 116 20.42 1.94 11.81
CA GLU A 116 21.03 2.05 10.47
C GLU A 116 22.05 0.92 10.17
N ASN A 117 22.69 0.37 11.22
CA ASN A 117 23.69 -0.69 11.08
C ASN A 117 23.05 -2.00 10.55
N LEU A 118 23.60 -2.52 9.46
CA LEU A 118 23.02 -3.68 8.76
C LEU A 118 23.12 -5.00 9.54
N GLU A 119 24.23 -5.22 10.26
CA GLU A 119 24.43 -6.41 11.09
C GLU A 119 23.41 -6.44 12.22
N VAL A 120 23.24 -5.31 12.90
CA VAL A 120 22.24 -5.15 13.96
C VAL A 120 20.81 -5.27 13.41
N LYS A 121 20.51 -4.71 12.23
CA LYS A 121 19.20 -4.91 11.59
C LYS A 121 18.91 -6.39 11.35
N ASN A 122 19.91 -7.16 10.91
CA ASN A 122 19.74 -8.61 10.69
C ASN A 122 19.50 -9.33 12.01
N GLU A 123 20.25 -9.02 13.08
CA GLU A 123 20.02 -9.60 14.40
C GLU A 123 18.60 -9.34 14.93
N ILE A 124 18.13 -8.09 14.86
CA ILE A 124 16.77 -7.73 15.27
C ILE A 124 15.72 -8.44 14.41
N ARG A 125 15.95 -8.53 13.10
CA ARG A 125 15.05 -9.24 12.19
C ARG A 125 14.88 -10.70 12.61
N GLU A 126 15.98 -11.39 12.87
CA GLU A 126 15.95 -12.78 13.34
C GLU A 126 15.23 -12.91 14.69
N LYS A 127 15.46 -11.98 15.63
CA LYS A 127 14.72 -11.93 16.90
C LYS A 127 13.21 -11.81 16.67
N ILE A 128 12.77 -10.93 15.78
CA ILE A 128 11.35 -10.74 15.43
C ILE A 128 10.77 -12.03 14.84
N ILE A 129 11.45 -12.62 13.84
CA ILE A 129 10.99 -13.84 13.18
C ILE A 129 10.87 -15.00 14.19
N ASN A 130 11.87 -15.17 15.06
CA ASN A 130 11.86 -16.22 16.09
C ASN A 130 10.74 -16.00 17.12
N LEU A 131 10.56 -14.75 17.58
CA LEU A 131 9.49 -14.38 18.51
C LEU A 131 8.10 -14.68 17.91
N GLU A 132 7.86 -14.32 16.64
CA GLU A 132 6.60 -14.61 15.96
C GLU A 132 6.39 -16.12 15.76
N ASN A 133 7.42 -16.85 15.36
CA ASN A 133 7.32 -18.30 15.17
C ASN A 133 7.03 -19.04 16.48
N GLN A 134 7.69 -18.65 17.57
CA GLN A 134 7.56 -19.32 18.87
C GLN A 134 6.27 -18.93 19.60
N PHE A 135 5.84 -17.67 19.52
CA PHE A 135 4.77 -17.12 20.36
C PHE A 135 3.56 -16.59 19.56
N SER A 136 3.37 -17.03 18.32
CA SER A 136 2.26 -16.59 17.45
C SER A 136 0.88 -16.62 18.12
N SER A 137 0.54 -17.70 18.82
CA SER A 137 -0.73 -17.83 19.54
C SER A 137 -0.87 -16.82 20.68
N ASN A 138 0.19 -16.61 21.47
CA ASN A 138 0.20 -15.62 22.56
C ASN A 138 0.03 -14.21 22.01
N ILE A 139 0.80 -13.85 21.00
CA ILE A 139 0.70 -12.56 20.30
C ILE A 139 -0.71 -12.33 19.77
N TYR A 140 -1.33 -13.36 19.17
CA TYR A 140 -2.71 -13.28 18.72
C TYR A 140 -3.68 -13.02 19.88
N HIS A 141 -3.59 -13.77 20.98
CA HIS A 141 -4.47 -13.62 22.15
C HIS A 141 -4.30 -12.26 22.82
N GLU A 142 -3.07 -11.80 23.06
CA GLU A 142 -2.78 -10.46 23.57
C GLU A 142 -3.36 -9.37 22.66
N PHE A 143 -3.21 -9.53 21.35
CA PHE A 143 -3.76 -8.59 20.39
C PHE A 143 -5.29 -8.57 20.43
N GLN A 144 -5.97 -9.71 20.57
CA GLN A 144 -7.42 -9.77 20.74
C GLN A 144 -7.86 -9.14 22.07
N GLY A 145 -7.12 -9.36 23.15
CA GLY A 145 -7.40 -8.80 24.48
C GLY A 145 -7.16 -7.30 24.61
N ARG A 146 -6.38 -6.68 23.70
CA ARG A 146 -6.17 -5.23 23.66
C ARG A 146 -7.51 -4.52 23.54
N ASN A 147 -7.94 -3.82 24.59
CA ASN A 147 -9.07 -2.91 24.49
C ASN A 147 -8.81 -1.98 23.30
N SER A 148 -9.84 -1.74 22.50
CA SER A 148 -9.80 -0.61 21.58
C SER A 148 -9.83 0.65 22.42
N GLU A 149 -8.73 0.94 23.12
CA GLU A 149 -8.44 2.28 23.59
C GLU A 149 -8.44 3.12 22.33
N ILE A 150 -9.61 3.70 22.09
CA ILE A 150 -9.77 4.90 21.30
C ILE A 150 -8.69 5.80 21.86
N ASN A 151 -7.60 5.98 21.11
CA ASN A 151 -6.57 6.96 21.43
C ASN A 151 -7.33 8.20 21.88
N GLU A 152 -7.26 8.53 23.17
CA GLU A 152 -7.75 9.81 23.65
C GLU A 152 -7.07 10.83 22.78
N ILE A 153 -7.84 11.41 21.86
CA ILE A 153 -7.36 12.43 20.96
C ILE A 153 -6.93 13.53 21.91
N CYS A 154 -5.62 13.76 22.00
CA CYS A 154 -5.11 14.97 22.63
C CYS A 154 -5.93 16.12 22.02
N ASN A 155 -6.67 16.86 22.84
CA ASN A 155 -7.54 17.99 22.48
C ASN A 155 -6.77 19.19 21.87
N MET A 156 -5.64 18.93 21.22
CA MET A 156 -4.92 19.87 20.39
C MET A 156 -5.69 20.04 19.09
N LYS A 157 -6.11 21.27 18.83
CA LYS A 157 -6.76 21.70 17.59
C LYS A 157 -5.89 21.29 16.39
N LYS A 158 -6.34 20.29 15.62
CA LYS A 158 -5.68 19.87 14.37
C LYS A 158 -5.98 20.88 13.27
N ASN A 159 -5.03 21.08 12.37
CA ASN A 159 -5.17 22.02 11.25
C ASN A 159 -5.91 21.38 10.07
N TYR A 160 -5.83 20.05 9.94
CA TYR A 160 -6.43 19.30 8.84
C TYR A 160 -7.34 18.19 9.38
N LYS A 161 -8.52 18.04 8.77
CA LYS A 161 -9.43 16.92 9.11
C LYS A 161 -8.89 15.63 8.46
N ASN A 162 -8.68 15.66 7.14
CA ASN A 162 -8.30 14.50 6.35
C ASN A 162 -6.98 14.76 5.62
N LEU A 163 -6.00 13.90 5.85
CA LEU A 163 -4.76 13.82 5.08
C LEU A 163 -4.82 12.63 4.14
N HIS A 164 -4.55 12.83 2.86
CA HIS A 164 -4.42 11.76 1.88
C HIS A 164 -2.96 11.61 1.48
N LEU A 165 -2.38 10.44 1.71
CA LEU A 165 -1.05 10.07 1.21
C LEU A 165 -1.26 9.29 -0.10
N MET A 166 -0.72 9.79 -1.21
CA MET A 166 -0.98 9.25 -2.54
C MET A 166 0.30 9.22 -3.37
N ILE A 167 0.33 8.39 -4.41
CA ILE A 167 1.37 8.45 -5.46
C ILE A 167 0.88 9.27 -6.66
N ASP A 168 1.78 9.65 -7.57
CA ASP A 168 1.36 10.29 -8.82
C ASP A 168 0.73 9.26 -9.77
N SER A 169 -0.56 9.42 -10.05
CA SER A 169 -1.30 8.54 -10.95
C SER A 169 -2.54 9.22 -11.53
N GLY A 170 -3.04 8.73 -12.66
CA GLY A 170 -4.32 9.18 -13.22
C GLY A 170 -5.50 8.97 -12.26
N TYR A 171 -5.43 7.95 -11.40
CA TYR A 171 -6.42 7.73 -10.34
C TYR A 171 -6.31 8.80 -9.26
N SER A 172 -5.11 9.10 -8.77
CA SER A 172 -4.88 10.16 -7.79
C SER A 172 -5.40 11.50 -8.28
N LYS A 173 -5.07 11.84 -9.54
CA LYS A 173 -5.60 13.02 -10.23
C LYS A 173 -7.11 13.07 -10.20
N LYS A 174 -7.77 12.01 -10.69
CA LYS A 174 -9.22 11.97 -10.80
C LYS A 174 -9.92 12.06 -9.45
N PHE A 175 -9.35 11.42 -8.42
CA PHE A 175 -9.87 11.51 -7.06
C PHE A 175 -9.76 12.93 -6.50
N ILE A 176 -8.62 13.59 -6.69
CA ILE A 176 -8.40 14.98 -6.24
C ILE A 176 -9.35 15.95 -6.96
N GLU A 177 -9.48 15.83 -8.29
CA GLU A 177 -10.41 16.63 -9.09
C GLU A 177 -11.86 16.42 -8.61
N PHE A 178 -12.26 15.16 -8.38
CA PHE A 178 -13.59 14.84 -7.85
C PHE A 178 -13.81 15.45 -6.47
N MET A 179 -12.84 15.28 -5.58
CA MET A 179 -12.89 15.79 -4.21
C MET A 179 -13.02 17.31 -4.18
N ASN A 180 -12.24 18.02 -4.99
CA ASN A 180 -12.25 19.48 -5.06
C ASN A 180 -13.47 20.04 -5.81
N LYS A 181 -14.04 19.29 -6.76
CA LYS A 181 -15.31 19.63 -7.43
C LYS A 181 -16.49 19.60 -6.45
N HIS A 182 -16.53 18.61 -5.56
CA HIS A 182 -17.74 18.30 -4.78
C HIS A 182 -17.65 18.63 -3.29
N PHE A 183 -16.45 18.73 -2.72
CA PHE A 183 -16.25 18.92 -1.29
C PHE A 183 -15.31 20.09 -0.99
N GLN A 184 -15.51 20.73 0.18
CA GLN A 184 -14.75 21.92 0.56
C GLN A 184 -13.24 21.61 0.70
N CYS A 185 -12.42 22.34 -0.06
CA CYS A 185 -10.97 22.12 -0.17
C CYS A 185 -10.21 22.27 1.17
N LYS A 186 -10.70 23.10 2.11
CA LYS A 186 -9.96 23.44 3.35
C LYS A 186 -9.86 22.31 4.38
N LYS A 187 -10.61 21.21 4.24
CA LYS A 187 -10.60 20.07 5.19
C LYS A 187 -9.79 18.87 4.70
N ASN A 188 -9.42 18.82 3.42
CA ASN A 188 -8.69 17.71 2.81
C ASN A 188 -7.35 18.22 2.28
N LEU A 189 -6.26 17.62 2.75
CA LEU A 189 -4.90 17.87 2.25
C LEU A 189 -4.41 16.61 1.52
N PHE A 190 -3.82 16.78 0.33
CA PHE A 190 -3.29 15.69 -0.47
C PHE A 190 -1.76 15.81 -0.56
N LEU A 191 -1.03 14.82 -0.02
CA LEU A 191 0.41 14.70 -0.20
C LEU A 191 0.70 13.67 -1.30
N ILE A 192 1.29 14.14 -2.39
CA ILE A 192 1.78 13.29 -3.47
C ILE A 192 3.23 12.91 -3.15
N LEU A 193 3.45 11.63 -2.86
CA LEU A 193 4.74 11.08 -2.46
C LEU A 193 5.28 10.21 -3.60
N ASP A 194 6.31 10.68 -4.30
CA ASP A 194 6.90 9.97 -5.44
C ASP A 194 8.43 10.14 -5.50
N TYR A 195 9.12 9.21 -6.15
CA TYR A 195 10.57 9.24 -6.36
C TYR A 195 10.99 9.98 -7.64
N LYS A 196 10.03 10.28 -8.53
CA LYS A 196 10.27 11.01 -9.79
C LYS A 196 10.77 12.44 -9.53
N ASP A 197 11.35 13.08 -10.53
CA ASP A 197 11.69 14.51 -10.45
C ASP A 197 10.48 15.41 -10.75
N ASN A 198 9.59 14.93 -11.62
CA ASN A 198 8.40 15.63 -12.06
C ASN A 198 7.20 14.68 -12.03
N LEU A 199 6.02 15.25 -11.82
CA LEU A 199 4.75 14.55 -11.91
C LEU A 199 4.39 14.31 -13.40
N GLU A 200 3.93 13.11 -13.72
CA GLU A 200 3.50 12.69 -15.05
C GLU A 200 2.01 12.92 -15.29
N TYR A 201 1.17 12.72 -14.25
CA TYR A 201 -0.29 12.78 -14.42
C TYR A 201 -0.88 14.12 -13.94
N MET A 202 -0.27 14.71 -12.92
CA MET A 202 -0.76 15.89 -12.22
C MET A 202 0.18 17.09 -12.41
N ASP A 203 -0.36 18.30 -12.41
CA ASP A 203 0.46 19.51 -12.23
C ASP A 203 0.71 19.70 -10.72
N ALA A 204 1.92 20.13 -10.34
CA ALA A 204 2.25 20.47 -8.96
C ALA A 204 1.33 21.56 -8.38
N ASN A 205 0.73 22.39 -9.24
CA ASN A 205 -0.20 23.46 -8.86
C ASN A 205 -1.68 23.12 -9.13
N ILE A 206 -2.03 21.84 -9.28
CA ILE A 206 -3.42 21.42 -9.60
C ILE A 206 -4.47 22.00 -8.64
N ALA A 207 -4.11 22.16 -7.36
CA ALA A 207 -4.92 22.87 -6.37
C ALA A 207 -4.08 23.28 -5.16
N SER A 208 -4.53 24.30 -4.42
CA SER A 208 -3.83 24.82 -3.23
C SER A 208 -3.76 23.84 -2.04
N ASN A 209 -4.50 22.74 -2.10
CA ASN A 209 -4.52 21.69 -1.08
C ASN A 209 -3.79 20.41 -1.54
N VAL A 210 -2.93 20.52 -2.55
CA VAL A 210 -2.06 19.45 -3.03
C VAL A 210 -0.62 19.87 -2.81
N ILE A 211 0.18 19.00 -2.19
CA ILE A 211 1.61 19.22 -1.96
C ILE A 211 2.36 18.02 -2.50
N TYR A 212 3.32 18.26 -3.37
CA TYR A 212 4.22 17.25 -3.88
C TYR A 212 5.49 17.19 -3.02
N ILE A 213 5.81 16.00 -2.51
CA ILE A 213 7.03 15.75 -1.75
C ILE A 213 7.81 14.63 -2.42
N LYS A 214 8.98 14.97 -2.97
CA LYS A 214 9.88 14.01 -3.59
C LYS A 214 10.51 13.10 -2.53
N LEU A 215 10.34 11.79 -2.66
CA LEU A 215 10.99 10.79 -1.81
C LEU A 215 12.43 10.53 -2.28
N LYS A 216 13.32 10.25 -1.32
CA LYS A 216 14.68 9.82 -1.58
C LYS A 216 14.80 8.31 -1.49
N LYS A 217 15.63 7.72 -2.36
CA LYS A 217 16.04 6.32 -2.23
C LYS A 217 16.85 6.14 -0.95
N GLY A 218 16.70 4.98 -0.30
CA GLY A 218 17.38 4.70 0.96
C GLY A 218 16.84 5.54 2.12
N TRP A 219 15.53 5.83 2.13
CA TRP A 219 14.82 6.58 3.19
C TRP A 219 15.07 6.03 4.60
N GLU A 220 15.44 4.76 4.72
CA GLU A 220 15.80 4.12 5.99
C GLU A 220 17.10 4.63 6.62
N LYS A 221 17.93 5.37 5.86
CA LYS A 221 19.29 5.76 6.26
C LYS A 221 19.42 7.13 6.90
N CYS A 222 18.41 8.00 6.79
CA CYS A 222 18.43 9.29 7.49
C CYS A 222 17.03 9.92 7.51
N LEU A 223 16.72 10.61 8.61
CA LEU A 223 15.55 11.48 8.69
C LEU A 223 15.86 12.78 7.93
N ASP A 224 15.42 12.85 6.67
CA ASP A 224 15.61 14.05 5.86
C ASP A 224 14.48 15.09 6.04
N VAL A 225 14.67 16.28 5.48
CA VAL A 225 13.72 17.40 5.57
C VAL A 225 12.34 17.00 5.03
N ASN A 226 12.30 16.23 3.94
CA ASN A 226 11.05 15.79 3.32
C ASN A 226 10.29 14.83 4.23
N THR A 227 10.99 13.94 4.91
CA THR A 227 10.41 13.04 5.90
C THR A 227 9.89 13.81 7.12
N GLN A 228 10.60 14.85 7.58
CA GLN A 228 10.13 15.73 8.66
C GLN A 228 8.87 16.51 8.26
N GLU A 229 8.80 16.97 7.02
CA GLU A 229 7.62 17.65 6.47
C GLU A 229 6.40 16.72 6.40
N ILE A 230 6.59 15.47 5.95
CA ILE A 230 5.52 14.46 5.95
C ILE A 230 5.02 14.20 7.37
N LEU A 231 5.94 14.03 8.34
CA LEU A 231 5.58 13.85 9.75
C LEU A 231 4.85 15.05 10.34
N PHE A 232 5.23 16.27 9.94
CA PHE A 232 4.52 17.48 10.34
C PHE A 232 3.05 17.42 9.91
N PHE A 233 2.75 17.08 8.66
CA PHE A 233 1.37 16.97 8.18
C PHE A 233 0.60 15.83 8.86
N ILE A 234 1.23 14.66 9.01
CA ILE A 234 0.67 13.51 9.73
C ILE A 234 0.27 13.90 11.15
N ASN A 235 1.16 14.57 11.89
CA ASN A 235 0.92 14.97 13.27
C ASN A 235 -0.11 16.10 13.39
N ASN A 236 -0.39 16.85 12.32
CA ASN A 236 -1.37 17.94 12.30
C ASN A 236 -2.73 17.53 11.70
N SER A 237 -2.96 16.23 11.51
CA SER A 237 -4.19 15.69 10.91
C SER A 237 -4.98 14.80 11.89
N GLU A 238 -6.32 14.75 11.73
CA GLU A 238 -7.18 13.86 12.53
C GLU A 238 -7.25 12.44 11.94
N GLU A 239 -7.50 12.34 10.63
CA GLU A 239 -7.55 11.09 9.87
C GLU A 239 -6.53 11.11 8.71
N ILE A 240 -5.91 9.96 8.47
CA ILE A 240 -4.94 9.72 7.40
C ILE A 240 -5.49 8.61 6.51
N TYR A 241 -5.60 8.89 5.23
CA TYR A 241 -6.03 7.96 4.20
C TYR A 241 -4.84 7.64 3.30
N ILE A 242 -4.40 6.39 3.37
CA ILE A 242 -3.22 5.90 2.66
C ILE A 242 -3.71 5.23 1.38
N HIS A 243 -3.54 5.91 0.25
CA HIS A 243 -3.82 5.35 -1.08
C HIS A 243 -2.57 4.64 -1.56
N GLN A 244 -2.63 3.31 -1.65
CA GLN A 244 -1.47 2.44 -1.88
C GLN A 244 -0.46 2.43 -0.73
N LEU A 245 -0.47 1.37 0.08
CA LEU A 245 0.41 1.23 1.24
C LEU A 245 1.85 0.88 0.82
N SER A 246 2.69 1.88 0.55
CA SER A 246 4.08 1.72 0.11
C SER A 246 5.03 1.36 1.25
N ASP A 247 6.21 0.80 0.93
CA ASP A 247 7.21 0.40 1.93
C ASP A 247 7.78 1.59 2.72
N PHE A 248 7.84 2.78 2.10
CA PHE A 248 8.22 4.01 2.80
C PHE A 248 7.19 4.37 3.88
N ILE A 249 5.89 4.29 3.55
CA ILE A 249 4.82 4.61 4.49
C ILE A 249 4.78 3.58 5.63
N THR A 250 4.97 2.29 5.33
CA THR A 250 5.01 1.26 6.37
C THR A 250 6.21 1.44 7.30
N TRP A 251 7.40 1.78 6.77
CA TRP A 251 8.54 2.13 7.59
C TRP A 251 8.29 3.36 8.45
N LEU A 252 7.75 4.43 7.87
CA LEU A 252 7.48 5.68 8.59
C LEU A 252 6.54 5.43 9.76
N ILE A 253 5.46 4.68 9.53
CA ILE A 253 4.51 4.32 10.59
C ILE A 253 5.15 3.34 11.58
N CYS A 254 5.99 2.40 11.16
CA CYS A 254 6.75 1.51 12.06
C CYS A 254 7.68 2.29 13.01
N LYS A 255 8.40 3.27 12.48
CA LYS A 255 9.36 4.08 13.22
C LYS A 255 8.70 5.06 14.19
N TYR A 256 7.62 5.73 13.76
CA TYR A 256 7.02 6.83 14.51
C TYR A 256 5.68 6.46 15.12
N ASP A 257 5.44 6.93 16.35
CA ASP A 257 4.19 6.72 17.07
C ASP A 257 3.10 7.67 16.54
N ILE A 258 2.40 7.23 15.48
CA ILE A 258 1.35 7.99 14.82
C ILE A 258 0.04 7.87 15.61
N LYS A 259 -0.44 9.00 16.15
CA LYS A 259 -1.68 9.07 16.93
C LYS A 259 -2.96 9.25 16.10
N ALA A 260 -2.83 9.74 14.87
CA ALA A 260 -3.95 9.96 13.96
C ALA A 260 -4.62 8.63 13.55
N LYS A 261 -5.90 8.68 13.18
CA LYS A 261 -6.59 7.48 12.67
C LYS A 261 -6.04 7.14 11.29
N MET A 262 -5.60 5.91 11.09
CA MET A 262 -4.99 5.45 9.83
C MET A 262 -5.93 4.52 9.08
N ASN A 263 -6.23 4.89 7.84
CA ASN A 263 -7.20 4.23 6.98
C ASN A 263 -6.49 3.83 5.67
N TRP A 264 -6.42 2.54 5.37
CA TRP A 264 -5.74 2.04 4.17
C TRP A 264 -6.73 1.84 3.02
N ILE A 265 -6.53 2.54 1.91
CA ILE A 265 -7.25 2.32 0.66
C ILE A 265 -6.44 1.36 -0.21
N VAL A 266 -6.98 0.14 -0.39
CA VAL A 266 -6.29 -0.98 -1.05
C VAL A 266 -6.43 -0.85 -2.56
N TRP A 267 -5.31 -0.79 -3.28
CA TRP A 267 -5.27 -0.74 -4.76
C TRP A 267 -4.90 -2.09 -5.40
N GLY A 268 -4.69 -3.11 -4.56
CA GLY A 268 -4.38 -4.46 -4.95
C GLY A 268 -2.88 -4.74 -4.87
N SER A 269 -2.05 -4.07 -5.68
CA SER A 269 -0.60 -4.40 -5.73
C SER A 269 0.12 -4.30 -4.38
N ASP A 270 -0.30 -3.36 -3.54
CA ASP A 270 0.19 -3.13 -2.18
C ASP A 270 -0.23 -4.23 -1.18
N LEU A 271 -1.27 -4.99 -1.48
CA LEU A 271 -1.68 -6.19 -0.76
C LEU A 271 -1.04 -7.45 -1.36
N TYR A 272 -1.29 -7.71 -2.64
CA TYR A 272 -1.02 -9.00 -3.29
C TYR A 272 0.47 -9.33 -3.46
N HIS A 273 1.36 -8.33 -3.58
CA HIS A 273 2.81 -8.58 -3.63
C HIS A 273 3.41 -8.95 -2.26
N ASN A 274 2.62 -8.84 -1.18
CA ASN A 274 3.06 -9.03 0.19
C ASN A 274 2.37 -10.22 0.88
N ILE A 275 1.74 -11.12 0.11
CA ILE A 275 1.01 -12.28 0.65
C ILE A 275 1.25 -13.51 -0.22
N ASP A 276 1.01 -14.68 0.36
CA ASP A 276 1.26 -15.98 -0.28
C ASP A 276 0.04 -16.41 -1.10
N ILE A 277 -0.13 -15.76 -2.26
CA ILE A 277 -1.16 -16.09 -3.25
C ILE A 277 -0.49 -16.32 -4.60
N LYS A 278 -0.90 -17.38 -5.28
CA LYS A 278 -0.43 -17.68 -6.64
C LYS A 278 -0.98 -16.64 -7.63
N LEU A 279 -0.13 -15.68 -8.02
CA LEU A 279 -0.48 -14.64 -8.99
C LEU A 279 -0.30 -15.10 -10.44
N TYR A 280 0.71 -15.94 -10.69
CA TYR A 280 1.12 -16.34 -12.02
C TYR A 280 0.65 -17.74 -12.36
N ASP A 281 0.10 -17.90 -13.56
CA ASP A 281 -0.20 -19.20 -14.14
C ASP A 281 1.07 -19.85 -14.72
N LYS A 282 0.94 -21.12 -15.13
CA LYS A 282 2.09 -21.98 -15.46
C LYS A 282 3.03 -21.42 -16.53
N LEU A 283 2.51 -20.87 -17.63
CA LEU A 283 3.34 -20.37 -18.73
C LEU A 283 4.00 -19.04 -18.36
N THR A 284 3.25 -18.16 -17.71
CA THR A 284 3.74 -16.87 -17.24
C THR A 284 4.78 -17.05 -16.15
N GLU A 285 4.56 -17.93 -15.16
CA GLU A 285 5.53 -18.27 -14.13
C GLU A 285 6.83 -18.82 -14.73
N LYS A 286 6.73 -19.79 -15.64
CA LYS A 286 7.88 -20.35 -16.37
C LYS A 286 8.65 -19.25 -17.12
N PHE A 287 7.95 -18.41 -17.87
CA PHE A 287 8.54 -17.31 -18.63
C PHE A 287 9.21 -16.25 -17.72
N LEU A 288 8.63 -15.98 -16.55
CA LEU A 288 9.22 -15.05 -15.61
C LEU A 288 10.54 -15.58 -15.04
N ILE A 289 10.58 -16.87 -14.70
CA ILE A 289 11.79 -17.52 -14.16
C ILE A 289 12.87 -17.63 -15.24
N GLU A 290 12.53 -18.19 -16.41
CA GLU A 290 13.50 -18.54 -17.46
C GLU A 290 13.92 -17.34 -18.31
N ASP A 291 12.96 -16.54 -18.78
CA ASP A 291 13.23 -15.45 -19.71
C ASP A 291 13.42 -14.11 -18.98
N CYS A 292 12.68 -13.86 -17.89
CA CYS A 292 12.74 -12.59 -17.15
C CYS A 292 13.77 -12.55 -16.02
N ASN A 293 14.40 -13.68 -15.67
CA ASN A 293 15.27 -13.84 -14.50
C ASN A 293 14.58 -13.40 -13.19
N LEU A 294 13.28 -13.63 -13.07
CA LEU A 294 12.54 -13.33 -11.86
C LEU A 294 13.03 -14.27 -10.75
N LYS A 295 13.73 -13.70 -9.78
CA LYS A 295 14.02 -14.38 -8.52
C LYS A 295 12.77 -14.29 -7.66
N MET A 296 12.23 -15.42 -7.21
CA MET A 296 11.20 -15.40 -6.18
C MET A 296 11.77 -14.69 -4.95
N LYS A 297 11.26 -13.50 -4.66
CA LYS A 297 11.68 -12.74 -3.50
C LYS A 297 11.10 -13.43 -2.28
N ASP A 298 11.96 -13.85 -1.36
CA ASP A 298 11.54 -14.24 -0.01
C ASP A 298 11.14 -12.96 0.76
N TYR A 299 9.95 -12.45 0.45
CA TYR A 299 9.44 -11.22 1.04
C TYR A 299 9.20 -11.37 2.55
N LYS A 300 8.91 -12.60 3.03
CA LYS A 300 8.56 -12.87 4.43
C LYS A 300 9.72 -12.54 5.38
N ASN A 301 10.95 -12.64 4.90
CA ASN A 301 12.17 -12.37 5.66
C ASN A 301 12.78 -10.98 5.37
N THR A 302 11.97 -10.01 4.94
CA THR A 302 12.42 -8.65 4.67
C THR A 302 11.99 -7.66 5.74
N ASN A 303 12.77 -6.59 5.91
CA ASN A 303 12.43 -5.49 6.83
C ASN A 303 11.09 -4.86 6.43
N GLU A 304 10.87 -4.65 5.12
CA GLU A 304 9.68 -4.02 4.57
C GLU A 304 8.40 -4.80 4.93
N TYR A 305 8.48 -6.13 4.92
CA TYR A 305 7.36 -6.98 5.33
C TYR A 305 7.08 -6.88 6.83
N ILE A 306 8.11 -6.79 7.68
CA ILE A 306 7.95 -6.56 9.11
C ILE A 306 7.29 -5.19 9.37
N TYR A 307 7.79 -4.13 8.73
CA TYR A 307 7.20 -2.78 8.85
C TYR A 307 5.73 -2.77 8.40
N ARG A 308 5.40 -3.54 7.35
CA ARG A 308 4.04 -3.70 6.83
C ARG A 308 3.13 -4.42 7.83
N LYS A 309 3.56 -5.53 8.41
CA LYS A 309 2.80 -6.24 9.47
C LYS A 309 2.52 -5.31 10.65
N SER A 310 3.56 -4.61 11.12
CA SER A 310 3.47 -3.61 12.18
C SER A 310 2.43 -2.52 11.87
N THR A 311 2.46 -2.01 10.65
CA THR A 311 1.56 -0.95 10.19
C THR A 311 0.12 -1.45 10.09
N ILE A 312 -0.12 -2.59 9.45
CA ILE A 312 -1.47 -3.15 9.24
C ILE A 312 -2.14 -3.49 10.58
N ARG A 313 -1.36 -3.90 11.59
CA ARG A 313 -1.85 -4.14 12.96
C ARG A 313 -2.42 -2.89 13.63
N ARG A 314 -1.97 -1.71 13.22
CA ARG A 314 -2.34 -0.40 13.78
C ARG A 314 -3.37 0.38 12.96
N LEU A 315 -3.83 -0.16 11.82
CA LEU A 315 -4.85 0.48 11.01
C LEU A 315 -6.22 0.49 11.70
N ASN A 316 -6.96 1.58 11.52
CA ASN A 316 -8.35 1.70 11.95
C ASN A 316 -9.31 1.12 10.91
N LYS A 317 -9.01 1.30 9.63
CA LYS A 317 -9.84 0.80 8.52
C LYS A 317 -9.02 0.23 7.38
N ILE A 318 -9.58 -0.78 6.73
CA ILE A 318 -9.13 -1.31 5.44
C ILE A 318 -10.28 -1.12 4.45
N ILE A 319 -10.01 -0.34 3.42
CA ILE A 319 -10.98 0.21 2.47
C ILE A 319 -10.59 -0.29 1.07
N PRO A 320 -11.07 -1.46 0.66
CA PRO A 320 -10.82 -1.97 -0.68
C PRO A 320 -11.70 -1.26 -1.72
N ASP A 321 -11.17 -1.05 -2.92
CA ASP A 321 -11.92 -0.48 -4.03
C ASP A 321 -12.95 -1.48 -4.59
N GLY A 322 -14.23 -1.10 -4.56
CA GLY A 322 -15.31 -1.79 -5.28
C GLY A 322 -15.67 -3.20 -4.80
N THR A 323 -15.01 -3.76 -3.79
CA THR A 323 -15.34 -5.10 -3.26
C THR A 323 -14.84 -5.35 -1.85
N LYS A 324 -15.62 -6.10 -1.05
CA LYS A 324 -15.21 -6.59 0.27
C LYS A 324 -14.09 -7.65 0.23
N GLY A 325 -13.80 -8.21 -0.94
CA GLY A 325 -12.90 -9.36 -1.05
C GLY A 325 -11.47 -9.10 -0.56
N ASP A 326 -10.87 -7.98 -0.96
CA ASP A 326 -9.50 -7.63 -0.55
C ASP A 326 -9.39 -7.37 0.96
N TYR A 327 -10.46 -6.88 1.61
CA TYR A 327 -10.55 -6.80 3.07
C TYR A 327 -10.48 -8.20 3.72
N ILE A 328 -11.22 -9.17 3.19
CA ILE A 328 -11.22 -10.56 3.70
C ILE A 328 -9.84 -11.18 3.54
N ILE A 329 -9.19 -10.95 2.39
CA ILE A 329 -7.82 -11.42 2.14
C ILE A 329 -6.85 -10.77 3.12
N ALA A 330 -6.88 -9.44 3.29
CA ALA A 330 -6.01 -8.75 4.24
C ALA A 330 -6.16 -9.30 5.68
N LYS A 331 -7.40 -9.54 6.14
CA LYS A 331 -7.70 -10.15 7.45
C LYS A 331 -7.19 -11.58 7.59
N LYS A 332 -7.09 -12.33 6.49
CA LYS A 332 -6.57 -13.70 6.48
C LYS A 332 -5.05 -13.74 6.65
N PHE A 333 -4.34 -12.79 6.05
CA PHE A 333 -2.87 -12.79 6.02
C PHE A 333 -2.22 -11.90 7.08
N PHE A 334 -2.94 -10.93 7.63
CA PHE A 334 -2.39 -9.98 8.60
C PHE A 334 -3.19 -9.94 9.90
N LEU A 335 -2.46 -9.84 11.02
CA LEU A 335 -3.04 -9.59 12.33
C LEU A 335 -3.53 -8.14 12.40
N THR A 336 -4.85 -7.92 12.38
CA THR A 336 -5.44 -6.56 12.42
C THR A 336 -6.84 -6.54 13.02
N LYS A 337 -7.19 -5.42 13.65
CA LYS A 337 -8.53 -5.07 14.15
C LYS A 337 -9.24 -4.04 13.28
N ALA A 338 -8.62 -3.61 12.17
CA ALA A 338 -9.19 -2.64 11.26
C ALA A 338 -10.59 -3.07 10.76
N SER A 339 -11.52 -2.11 10.72
CA SER A 339 -12.86 -2.34 10.20
C SER A 339 -12.93 -2.18 8.68
N TYR A 340 -13.96 -2.79 8.09
CA TYR A 340 -14.25 -2.66 6.67
C TYR A 340 -15.09 -1.41 6.39
N GLU A 341 -14.79 -0.69 5.32
CA GLU A 341 -15.64 0.34 4.77
C GLU A 341 -15.72 0.21 3.25
N TYR A 342 -16.94 0.30 2.71
CA TYR A 342 -17.18 0.21 1.27
C TYR A 342 -16.82 1.53 0.59
N PHE A 343 -16.01 1.46 -0.44
CA PHE A 343 -15.52 2.61 -1.19
C PHE A 343 -15.45 2.30 -2.68
N ILE A 344 -15.74 3.30 -3.51
CA ILE A 344 -15.60 3.24 -4.95
C ILE A 344 -14.67 4.36 -5.38
N TYR A 345 -13.60 3.99 -6.08
CA TYR A 345 -12.65 4.96 -6.61
C TYR A 345 -13.24 5.66 -7.86
N PRO A 346 -13.16 7.01 -7.99
CA PRO A 346 -13.56 7.71 -9.21
C PRO A 346 -12.80 7.17 -10.43
N ASN A 347 -13.54 6.70 -11.44
CA ASN A 347 -12.94 6.16 -12.65
C ASN A 347 -12.35 7.30 -13.51
N PRO A 348 -11.08 7.21 -13.95
CA PRO A 348 -10.52 8.14 -14.91
C PRO A 348 -11.29 8.19 -16.25
N VAL A 349 -11.96 7.09 -16.61
CA VAL A 349 -12.84 7.02 -17.79
C VAL A 349 -14.22 7.54 -17.42
N ASP A 350 -14.64 8.62 -18.06
CA ASP A 350 -16.04 9.04 -18.06
C ASP A 350 -16.85 8.14 -19.01
N PHE A 351 -17.84 7.43 -18.46
CA PHE A 351 -18.62 6.48 -19.23
C PHE A 351 -19.47 7.16 -20.30
N ILE A 352 -20.03 8.34 -20.03
CA ILE A 352 -20.88 9.06 -21.00
C ILE A 352 -20.03 9.46 -22.22
N SER A 353 -18.80 9.90 -21.97
CA SER A 353 -17.84 10.19 -23.03
C SER A 353 -17.53 8.99 -23.94
N LEU A 354 -17.79 7.74 -23.54
CA LEU A 354 -17.59 6.57 -24.41
C LEU A 354 -18.64 6.46 -25.53
N ASP A 355 -19.83 7.05 -25.35
CA ASP A 355 -20.89 7.08 -26.36
C ASP A 355 -20.64 8.15 -27.46
N ASN A 356 -19.62 8.99 -27.29
CA ASN A 356 -19.25 10.00 -28.29
C ASN A 356 -18.68 9.38 -29.57
N ASN A 357 -19.03 9.97 -30.72
CA ASN A 357 -18.51 9.57 -32.03
C ASN A 357 -17.13 10.19 -32.29
N TYR A 358 -16.07 9.62 -31.70
CA TYR A 358 -14.70 10.04 -31.97
C TYR A 358 -14.25 9.65 -33.38
N LYS A 359 -13.48 10.54 -34.03
CA LYS A 359 -12.85 10.23 -35.31
C LYS A 359 -11.75 9.19 -35.10
N ILE A 360 -11.94 7.99 -35.65
CA ILE A 360 -10.95 6.92 -35.58
C ILE A 360 -9.76 7.28 -36.48
N LYS A 361 -8.58 7.46 -35.89
CA LYS A 361 -7.33 7.62 -36.66
C LYS A 361 -7.03 6.34 -37.43
N ASN A 362 -6.46 6.48 -38.64
CA ASN A 362 -6.20 5.33 -39.53
C ASN A 362 -5.35 4.24 -38.87
N GLU A 363 -4.38 4.61 -38.03
CA GLU A 363 -3.51 3.68 -37.28
C GLU A 363 -4.23 2.89 -36.17
N PHE A 364 -5.37 3.40 -35.68
CA PHE A 364 -6.20 2.76 -34.66
C PHE A 364 -7.50 2.16 -35.21
N ASN A 365 -7.71 2.19 -36.53
CA ASN A 365 -8.86 1.56 -37.18
C ASN A 365 -8.62 0.07 -37.41
N LEU A 366 -8.73 -0.71 -36.33
CA LEU A 366 -8.52 -2.15 -36.31
C LEU A 366 -9.56 -2.89 -37.17
N LYS A 367 -10.82 -2.43 -37.13
CA LYS A 367 -11.93 -3.04 -37.89
C LYS A 367 -11.80 -2.91 -39.41
N LYS A 368 -10.92 -2.05 -39.90
CA LYS A 368 -10.56 -1.98 -41.33
C LYS A 368 -9.82 -3.23 -41.81
N LYS A 369 -9.01 -3.86 -40.95
CA LYS A 369 -8.16 -5.02 -41.28
C LYS A 369 -8.69 -6.33 -40.68
N TYR A 370 -9.36 -6.25 -39.53
CA TYR A 370 -9.80 -7.43 -38.77
C TYR A 370 -11.29 -7.37 -38.48
N LYS A 371 -12.00 -8.48 -38.66
CA LYS A 371 -13.42 -8.58 -38.32
C LYS A 371 -13.64 -8.56 -36.81
N TYR A 372 -12.74 -9.17 -36.05
CA TYR A 372 -12.85 -9.30 -34.60
C TYR A 372 -11.67 -8.66 -33.87
N VAL A 373 -11.94 -7.99 -32.74
CA VAL A 373 -10.95 -7.32 -31.90
C VAL A 373 -11.08 -7.86 -30.49
N ILE A 374 -10.02 -8.51 -30.03
CA ILE A 374 -9.94 -9.11 -28.70
C ILE A 374 -9.01 -8.25 -27.85
N GLN A 375 -9.49 -7.68 -26.76
CA GLN A 375 -8.63 -7.05 -25.77
C GLN A 375 -8.06 -8.09 -24.82
N LEU A 376 -6.73 -8.12 -24.68
CA LEU A 376 -6.05 -8.99 -23.74
C LEU A 376 -5.41 -8.17 -22.61
N GLY A 377 -5.91 -8.39 -21.39
CA GLY A 377 -5.40 -7.74 -20.19
C GLY A 377 -5.71 -6.24 -20.13
N ASN A 378 -5.11 -5.59 -19.13
CA ASN A 378 -5.28 -4.16 -18.89
C ASN A 378 -3.97 -3.38 -18.80
N SER A 379 -2.83 -4.07 -18.68
CA SER A 379 -1.51 -3.45 -18.47
C SER A 379 -0.38 -4.45 -18.76
N GLY A 380 0.85 -3.96 -18.84
CA GLY A 380 2.05 -4.80 -18.88
C GLY A 380 2.49 -5.36 -17.52
N ASP A 381 1.54 -5.70 -16.65
CA ASP A 381 1.80 -6.41 -15.39
C ASP A 381 1.78 -7.93 -15.65
N PRO A 382 2.79 -8.71 -15.20
CA PRO A 382 2.79 -10.16 -15.39
C PRO A 382 1.59 -10.90 -14.80
N SER A 383 0.92 -10.37 -13.75
CA SER A 383 -0.31 -10.98 -13.21
C SER A 383 -1.50 -10.92 -14.16
N ASN A 384 -1.35 -10.29 -15.33
CA ASN A 384 -2.28 -10.44 -16.45
C ASN A 384 -2.30 -11.85 -17.05
N ASN A 385 -1.27 -12.66 -16.83
CA ASN A 385 -1.14 -14.01 -17.38
C ASN A 385 -1.41 -14.05 -18.90
N HIS A 386 -0.76 -13.12 -19.62
CA HIS A 386 -0.97 -12.93 -21.06
C HIS A 386 -0.66 -14.21 -21.87
N LEU A 387 0.38 -14.94 -21.49
CA LEU A 387 0.89 -16.07 -22.27
C LEU A 387 -0.08 -17.25 -22.30
N GLU A 388 -0.81 -17.48 -21.22
CA GLU A 388 -1.87 -18.49 -21.14
C GLU A 388 -2.96 -18.22 -22.17
N ILE A 389 -3.44 -16.98 -22.24
CA ILE A 389 -4.48 -16.63 -23.20
C ILE A 389 -3.94 -16.62 -24.63
N VAL A 390 -2.70 -16.20 -24.84
CA VAL A 390 -2.06 -16.25 -26.16
C VAL A 390 -1.93 -17.70 -26.66
N GLU A 391 -1.58 -18.64 -25.79
CA GLU A 391 -1.56 -20.07 -26.14
C GLU A 391 -2.97 -20.57 -26.50
N ILE A 392 -4.00 -20.18 -25.74
CA ILE A 392 -5.40 -20.51 -26.07
C ILE A 392 -5.74 -19.94 -27.45
N LEU A 393 -5.61 -18.62 -27.65
CA LEU A 393 -5.96 -17.93 -28.91
C LEU A 393 -5.17 -18.44 -30.13
N SER A 394 -3.97 -18.98 -29.94
CA SER A 394 -3.19 -19.57 -31.05
C SER A 394 -3.83 -20.80 -31.69
N LYS A 395 -4.72 -21.49 -30.95
CA LYS A 395 -5.45 -22.68 -31.42
C LYS A 395 -6.68 -22.33 -32.26
N MET A 396 -6.99 -21.04 -32.38
CA MET A 396 -8.15 -20.57 -33.10
C MET A 396 -7.91 -20.63 -34.62
N ASN A 397 -8.80 -21.33 -35.31
CA ASN A 397 -8.76 -21.48 -36.77
C ASN A 397 -9.15 -20.19 -37.51
N GLU A 398 -9.95 -19.32 -36.87
CA GLU A 398 -10.29 -18.00 -37.41
C GLU A 398 -9.03 -17.15 -37.53
N SER A 399 -8.82 -16.54 -38.69
CA SER A 399 -7.65 -15.71 -38.97
C SER A 399 -8.00 -14.22 -38.98
N ASN A 400 -9.28 -13.87 -39.08
CA ASN A 400 -9.77 -12.51 -39.22
C ASN A 400 -10.01 -11.82 -37.87
N PHE A 401 -9.04 -11.91 -36.97
CA PHE A 401 -9.06 -11.23 -35.68
C PHE A 401 -7.72 -10.59 -35.35
N CYS A 402 -7.74 -9.60 -34.46
CA CYS A 402 -6.55 -9.11 -33.78
C CYS A 402 -6.69 -9.16 -32.25
N VAL A 403 -5.54 -9.16 -31.59
CA VAL A 403 -5.40 -9.07 -30.14
C VAL A 403 -4.76 -7.74 -29.81
N VAL A 404 -5.56 -6.82 -29.30
CA VAL A 404 -5.09 -5.55 -28.77
C VAL A 404 -4.69 -5.73 -27.30
N CYS A 405 -3.47 -5.33 -26.94
CA CYS A 405 -2.94 -5.57 -25.61
C CYS A 405 -2.36 -4.27 -25.04
N PRO A 406 -3.00 -3.67 -24.02
CA PRO A 406 -2.46 -2.49 -23.34
C PRO A 406 -1.14 -2.81 -22.62
N LEU A 407 -0.03 -2.25 -23.11
CA LEU A 407 1.33 -2.48 -22.60
C LEU A 407 2.12 -1.16 -22.43
N SER A 408 1.42 -0.04 -22.29
CA SER A 408 2.00 1.30 -22.17
C SER A 408 2.48 1.64 -20.76
N TYR A 409 2.11 0.83 -19.77
CA TYR A 409 2.52 0.94 -18.38
C TYR A 409 2.58 -0.45 -17.72
N GLY A 410 3.28 -0.54 -16.59
CA GLY A 410 3.48 -1.79 -15.85
C GLY A 410 4.96 -2.14 -15.69
N ASN A 411 5.29 -3.44 -15.75
CA ASN A 411 6.66 -3.89 -15.58
C ASN A 411 7.39 -3.88 -16.93
N PHE A 412 8.20 -2.85 -17.18
CA PHE A 412 8.93 -2.70 -18.46
C PHE A 412 9.91 -3.84 -18.76
N SER A 413 10.49 -4.48 -17.73
CA SER A 413 11.36 -5.66 -17.93
C SER A 413 10.57 -6.83 -18.51
N TYR A 414 9.36 -7.05 -18.02
CA TYR A 414 8.43 -8.04 -18.57
C TYR A 414 7.90 -7.62 -19.95
N ILE A 415 7.44 -6.37 -20.11
CA ILE A 415 6.89 -5.85 -21.38
C ILE A 415 7.87 -6.06 -22.53
N ASN A 416 9.14 -5.68 -22.35
CA ASN A 416 10.17 -5.78 -23.37
C ASN A 416 10.43 -7.22 -23.83
N LYS A 417 10.19 -8.21 -22.95
CA LYS A 417 10.41 -9.64 -23.24
C LYS A 417 9.14 -10.32 -23.74
N VAL A 418 7.96 -9.94 -23.24
CA VAL A 418 6.69 -10.60 -23.58
C VAL A 418 6.21 -10.20 -24.98
N ILE A 419 6.44 -8.96 -25.42
CA ILE A 419 6.06 -8.48 -26.76
C ILE A 419 6.61 -9.38 -27.88
N PRO A 420 7.94 -9.62 -27.98
CA PRO A 420 8.48 -10.48 -29.04
C PRO A 420 7.99 -11.93 -28.92
N LYS A 421 7.76 -12.43 -27.69
CA LYS A 421 7.21 -13.77 -27.46
C LYS A 421 5.80 -13.92 -28.04
N ILE A 422 4.91 -12.96 -27.75
CA ILE A 422 3.54 -12.96 -28.25
C ILE A 422 3.52 -12.72 -29.76
N LYS A 423 4.35 -11.79 -30.26
CA LYS A 423 4.48 -11.51 -31.70
C LYS A 423 4.90 -12.75 -32.49
N LYS A 424 5.76 -13.61 -31.94
CA LYS A 424 6.15 -14.89 -32.57
C LYS A 424 4.97 -15.87 -32.72
N ILE A 425 3.99 -15.83 -31.82
CA ILE A 425 2.85 -16.74 -31.80
C ILE A 425 1.69 -16.21 -32.66
N LEU A 426 1.37 -14.92 -32.52
CA LEU A 426 0.19 -14.31 -33.15
C LEU A 426 0.52 -13.55 -34.44
N GLY A 427 1.79 -13.29 -34.73
CA GLY A 427 2.23 -12.56 -35.92
C GLY A 427 1.59 -11.18 -36.01
N ASP A 428 1.03 -10.84 -37.16
CA ASP A 428 0.37 -9.55 -37.39
C ASP A 428 -0.94 -9.36 -36.65
N ARG A 429 -1.52 -10.43 -36.09
CA ARG A 429 -2.73 -10.31 -35.27
C ARG A 429 -2.45 -9.65 -33.92
N PHE A 430 -1.21 -9.60 -33.45
CA PHE A 430 -0.87 -8.95 -32.18
C PHE A 430 -0.62 -7.45 -32.35
N ILE A 431 -1.40 -6.64 -31.63
CA ILE A 431 -1.38 -5.17 -31.64
C ILE A 431 -1.04 -4.68 -30.21
N PRO A 432 0.25 -4.58 -29.86
CA PRO A 432 0.66 -4.05 -28.56
C PRO A 432 0.48 -2.52 -28.53
N LEU A 433 -0.20 -2.00 -27.51
CA LEU A 433 -0.29 -0.56 -27.26
C LEU A 433 0.81 -0.16 -26.28
N THR A 434 1.97 0.25 -26.77
CA THR A 434 3.15 0.56 -25.95
C THR A 434 3.28 2.03 -25.56
N THR A 435 2.46 2.90 -26.14
CA THR A 435 2.42 4.34 -25.84
C THR A 435 1.17 4.68 -25.05
N PHE A 436 1.29 5.59 -24.08
CA PHE A 436 0.12 6.08 -23.36
C PHE A 436 -0.72 6.95 -24.30
N LEU A 437 -1.94 6.51 -24.59
CA LEU A 437 -2.84 7.19 -25.52
C LEU A 437 -3.65 8.26 -24.79
N ASN A 438 -4.04 9.32 -25.49
CA ASN A 438 -5.08 10.21 -24.99
C ASN A 438 -6.43 9.48 -24.94
N SER A 439 -7.38 10.05 -24.20
CA SER A 439 -8.69 9.43 -23.96
C SER A 439 -9.46 9.16 -25.24
N GLU A 440 -9.49 10.08 -26.21
CA GLU A 440 -10.24 9.92 -27.46
C GLU A 440 -9.74 8.74 -28.30
N ASP A 441 -8.42 8.65 -28.47
CA ASP A 441 -7.77 7.57 -29.21
C ASP A 441 -8.05 6.22 -28.51
N TYR A 442 -7.92 6.17 -27.18
CA TYR A 442 -8.17 4.94 -26.44
C TYR A 442 -9.66 4.53 -26.47
N PHE A 443 -10.59 5.48 -26.34
CA PHE A 443 -12.03 5.22 -26.44
C PHE A 443 -12.42 4.71 -27.82
N SER A 444 -11.79 5.21 -28.88
CA SER A 444 -11.99 4.71 -30.24
C SER A 444 -11.57 3.24 -30.39
N ILE A 445 -10.53 2.80 -29.66
CA ILE A 445 -10.10 1.40 -29.61
C ILE A 445 -11.09 0.56 -28.80
N LEU A 446 -11.46 1.01 -27.60
CA LEU A 446 -12.41 0.29 -26.74
C LEU A 446 -13.76 0.06 -27.45
N ASN A 447 -14.23 1.04 -28.21
CA ASN A 447 -15.46 0.93 -29.01
C ASN A 447 -15.38 -0.19 -30.07
N GLN A 448 -14.19 -0.47 -30.61
CA GLN A 448 -13.97 -1.53 -31.59
C GLN A 448 -13.82 -2.93 -30.96
N VAL A 449 -13.54 -3.05 -29.66
CA VAL A 449 -13.42 -4.34 -28.97
C VAL A 449 -14.72 -5.13 -29.05
N ASP A 450 -14.64 -6.45 -29.29
CA ASP A 450 -15.79 -7.36 -29.19
C ASP A 450 -15.75 -8.16 -27.88
N VAL A 451 -14.56 -8.67 -27.55
CA VAL A 451 -14.30 -9.51 -26.38
C VAL A 451 -13.10 -8.96 -25.61
N ALA A 452 -13.18 -8.92 -24.29
CA ALA A 452 -12.06 -8.65 -23.41
C ALA A 452 -11.77 -9.83 -22.50
N ILE A 453 -10.49 -10.16 -22.31
CA ILE A 453 -10.04 -11.31 -21.51
C ILE A 453 -9.11 -10.81 -20.41
N MET A 454 -9.51 -10.98 -19.15
CA MET A 454 -8.80 -10.56 -17.94
C MET A 454 -8.40 -11.79 -17.12
N ASN A 455 -7.23 -12.36 -17.41
CA ASN A 455 -6.78 -13.63 -16.81
C ASN A 455 -6.06 -13.45 -15.45
N HIS A 456 -6.64 -12.63 -14.57
CA HIS A 456 -6.03 -12.27 -13.28
C HIS A 456 -6.34 -13.29 -12.19
N ASN A 457 -5.36 -13.63 -11.34
CA ASN A 457 -5.57 -14.45 -10.13
C ASN A 457 -5.79 -13.60 -8.86
N ARG A 458 -6.09 -12.31 -9.04
CA ARG A 458 -6.31 -11.34 -7.96
C ARG A 458 -7.32 -10.29 -8.39
N GLN A 459 -7.78 -9.47 -7.45
CA GLN A 459 -8.43 -8.21 -7.81
C GLN A 459 -7.47 -7.32 -8.60
N GLN A 460 -7.91 -6.96 -9.81
CA GLN A 460 -7.19 -6.10 -10.74
C GLN A 460 -8.18 -5.55 -11.78
N ALA A 461 -7.85 -4.42 -12.40
CA ALA A 461 -8.51 -3.89 -13.59
C ALA A 461 -9.99 -3.50 -13.44
N ILE A 462 -10.54 -3.32 -12.23
CA ILE A 462 -11.94 -2.91 -12.03
C ILE A 462 -12.29 -1.71 -12.92
N SER A 463 -11.52 -0.63 -12.86
CA SER A 463 -11.76 0.59 -13.65
C SER A 463 -11.54 0.44 -15.16
N ASN A 464 -10.89 -0.63 -15.63
CA ASN A 464 -10.78 -0.97 -17.05
C ASN A 464 -11.91 -1.90 -17.51
N ILE A 465 -12.39 -2.78 -16.63
CA ILE A 465 -13.48 -3.70 -16.92
C ILE A 465 -14.82 -2.95 -16.98
N LEU A 466 -15.05 -1.98 -16.10
CA LEU A 466 -16.30 -1.20 -16.09
C LEU A 466 -16.60 -0.48 -17.43
N PRO A 467 -15.64 0.22 -18.08
CA PRO A 467 -15.83 0.76 -19.44
C PRO A 467 -16.22 -0.29 -20.49
N LEU A 468 -15.62 -1.49 -20.42
CA LEU A 468 -15.93 -2.58 -21.35
C LEU A 468 -17.34 -3.13 -21.12
N LEU A 469 -17.75 -3.29 -19.86
CA LEU A 469 -19.11 -3.69 -19.50
C LEU A 469 -20.13 -2.62 -19.91
N TYR A 470 -19.80 -1.35 -19.74
CA TYR A 470 -20.61 -0.21 -20.18
C TYR A 470 -20.85 -0.23 -21.69
N LEU A 471 -19.80 -0.49 -22.47
CA LEU A 471 -19.88 -0.62 -23.92
C LEU A 471 -20.55 -1.93 -24.40
N GLY A 472 -21.06 -2.76 -23.49
CA GLY A 472 -21.70 -4.03 -23.81
C GLY A 472 -20.73 -5.07 -24.40
N LYS A 473 -19.44 -5.00 -24.05
CA LYS A 473 -18.45 -5.98 -24.52
C LYS A 473 -18.59 -7.28 -23.73
N LYS A 474 -18.23 -8.40 -24.37
CA LYS A 474 -18.12 -9.68 -23.66
C LYS A 474 -16.86 -9.67 -22.82
N VAL A 475 -16.96 -9.99 -21.53
CA VAL A 475 -15.80 -9.99 -20.63
C VAL A 475 -15.61 -11.40 -20.04
N TYR A 476 -14.43 -11.98 -20.32
CA TYR A 476 -13.95 -13.19 -19.70
C TYR A 476 -13.04 -12.84 -18.52
N MET A 477 -13.31 -13.43 -17.36
CA MET A 477 -12.49 -13.32 -16.16
C MET A 477 -12.39 -14.68 -15.48
N LYS A 478 -11.38 -14.89 -14.63
CA LYS A 478 -11.39 -16.08 -13.76
C LYS A 478 -12.51 -15.98 -12.73
N ASN A 479 -13.18 -17.10 -12.46
CA ASN A 479 -14.29 -17.14 -11.51
C ASN A 479 -13.87 -17.30 -10.03
N ASN A 480 -12.59 -17.60 -9.78
CA ASN A 480 -12.04 -17.84 -8.44
C ASN A 480 -11.50 -16.57 -7.75
N ILE A 481 -11.76 -15.38 -8.30
CA ILE A 481 -11.34 -14.09 -7.72
C ILE A 481 -12.51 -13.31 -7.14
N THR A 482 -12.20 -12.43 -6.18
CA THR A 482 -13.16 -11.63 -5.42
C THR A 482 -13.98 -10.68 -6.31
N THR A 483 -13.35 -10.10 -7.34
CA THR A 483 -14.01 -9.20 -8.30
C THR A 483 -15.11 -9.92 -9.08
N TYR A 484 -14.86 -11.16 -9.54
CA TYR A 484 -15.86 -11.95 -10.26
C TYR A 484 -17.09 -12.20 -9.40
N ALA A 485 -16.90 -12.68 -8.17
CA ALA A 485 -17.99 -12.91 -7.22
C ALA A 485 -18.79 -11.63 -6.93
N THR A 486 -18.11 -10.49 -6.81
CA THR A 486 -18.75 -9.19 -6.56
C THR A 486 -19.57 -8.74 -7.76
N PHE A 487 -19.02 -8.80 -8.96
CA PHE A 487 -19.72 -8.40 -10.17
C PHE A 487 -20.91 -9.32 -10.49
N LYS A 488 -20.77 -10.63 -10.28
CA LYS A 488 -21.90 -11.57 -10.37
C LYS A 488 -23.01 -11.20 -9.38
N LYS A 489 -22.67 -10.82 -8.14
CA LYS A 489 -23.64 -10.38 -7.13
C LYS A 489 -24.35 -9.08 -7.53
N LEU A 490 -23.67 -8.18 -8.23
CA LEU A 490 -24.27 -6.96 -8.80
C LEU A 490 -25.17 -7.23 -10.03
N GLY A 491 -25.19 -8.46 -10.54
CA GLY A 491 -26.01 -8.87 -11.68
C GLY A 491 -25.30 -8.80 -13.03
N PHE A 492 -23.99 -8.53 -13.07
CA PHE A 492 -23.25 -8.53 -14.32
C PHE A 492 -23.23 -9.93 -14.97
N THR A 493 -23.33 -9.91 -16.30
CA THR A 493 -23.04 -11.06 -17.15
C THR A 493 -21.54 -11.10 -17.40
N LEU A 494 -20.90 -12.18 -16.94
CA LEU A 494 -19.48 -12.42 -17.06
C LEU A 494 -19.26 -13.87 -17.47
N PHE A 495 -18.14 -14.13 -18.12
CA PHE A 495 -17.77 -15.44 -18.63
C PHE A 495 -16.47 -15.91 -17.98
N ASN A 496 -16.32 -17.21 -17.79
CA ASN A 496 -15.15 -17.78 -17.15
C ASN A 496 -14.04 -18.00 -18.18
N VAL A 497 -12.83 -17.49 -17.92
CA VAL A 497 -11.66 -17.73 -18.78
C VAL A 497 -11.40 -19.22 -19.02
N ASN A 498 -11.64 -20.06 -18.00
CA ASN A 498 -11.39 -21.50 -18.09
C ASN A 498 -12.43 -22.24 -18.97
N GLU A 499 -13.50 -21.58 -19.38
CA GLU A 499 -14.55 -22.11 -20.26
C GLU A 499 -14.36 -21.66 -21.72
N ILE A 500 -13.28 -20.94 -22.04
CA ILE A 500 -12.98 -20.57 -23.43
C ILE A 500 -12.68 -21.83 -24.23
N ASP A 501 -13.56 -22.11 -25.19
CA ASP A 501 -13.31 -23.04 -26.29
C ASP A 501 -13.71 -22.41 -27.63
N PHE A 502 -13.28 -23.05 -28.73
CA PHE A 502 -13.56 -22.56 -30.09
C PHE A 502 -14.41 -23.56 -30.90
N LYS A 503 -15.13 -24.47 -30.24
CA LYS A 503 -16.03 -25.40 -30.94
C LYS A 503 -17.18 -24.62 -31.59
N ASP A 504 -17.72 -23.66 -30.86
CA ASP A 504 -18.61 -22.63 -31.39
C ASP A 504 -17.96 -21.25 -31.23
N PHE A 505 -17.39 -20.75 -32.31
CA PHE A 505 -16.77 -19.43 -32.32
C PHE A 505 -17.78 -18.31 -32.03
N GLN A 506 -19.08 -18.50 -32.37
CA GLN A 506 -20.10 -17.51 -32.03
C GLN A 506 -20.32 -17.43 -30.53
N ASP A 507 -20.27 -18.57 -29.82
CA ASP A 507 -20.31 -18.56 -28.37
C ASP A 507 -19.09 -17.84 -27.78
N PHE A 508 -17.90 -17.95 -28.36
CA PHE A 508 -16.75 -17.16 -27.87
C PHE A 508 -16.93 -15.65 -28.07
N ILE A 509 -17.43 -15.21 -29.24
CA ILE A 509 -17.38 -13.80 -29.64
C ILE A 509 -18.65 -13.01 -29.34
N LEU A 510 -19.82 -13.64 -29.44
CA LEU A 510 -21.11 -12.94 -29.35
C LEU A 510 -21.54 -12.78 -27.90
N MET A 511 -22.19 -11.65 -27.68
CA MET A 511 -22.80 -11.26 -26.42
C MET A 511 -24.28 -11.00 -26.66
N ASN A 512 -25.14 -11.62 -25.87
CA ASN A 512 -26.59 -11.47 -25.97
C ASN A 512 -26.97 -9.98 -25.85
N PRO A 513 -27.80 -9.42 -26.74
CA PRO A 513 -28.16 -8.00 -26.71
C PRO A 513 -28.78 -7.51 -25.39
N GLU A 514 -29.62 -8.34 -24.75
CA GLU A 514 -30.23 -8.01 -23.45
C GLU A 514 -29.17 -7.94 -22.36
N ASP A 515 -28.21 -8.86 -22.36
CA ASP A 515 -27.10 -8.85 -21.41
C ASP A 515 -26.18 -7.63 -21.60
N LYS A 516 -26.00 -7.15 -22.84
CA LYS A 516 -25.26 -5.89 -23.11
C LYS A 516 -25.94 -4.70 -22.45
N ILE A 517 -27.25 -4.57 -22.66
CA ILE A 517 -28.06 -3.48 -22.10
C ILE A 517 -28.08 -3.58 -20.58
N ARG A 518 -28.27 -4.79 -20.03
CA ARG A 518 -28.21 -5.04 -18.58
C ARG A 518 -26.88 -4.59 -17.99
N ASN A 519 -25.76 -5.02 -18.56
CA ASN A 519 -24.43 -4.63 -18.07
C ASN A 519 -24.23 -3.11 -18.13
N LYS A 520 -24.63 -2.44 -19.22
CA LYS A 520 -24.57 -0.98 -19.34
C LYS A 520 -25.37 -0.28 -18.22
N ASN A 521 -26.60 -0.73 -17.98
CA ASN A 521 -27.46 -0.17 -16.93
C ASN A 521 -26.87 -0.39 -15.54
N ILE A 522 -26.33 -1.58 -15.24
CA ILE A 522 -25.67 -1.83 -13.94
C ILE A 522 -24.50 -0.85 -13.73
N VAL A 523 -23.69 -0.56 -14.77
CA VAL A 523 -22.62 0.45 -14.65
C VAL A 523 -23.21 1.81 -14.32
N LEU A 524 -24.23 2.24 -15.07
CA LEU A 524 -24.90 3.54 -14.86
C LEU A 524 -25.54 3.64 -13.47
N ASP A 525 -26.14 2.58 -12.95
CA ASP A 525 -26.85 2.59 -11.67
C ASP A 525 -25.91 2.56 -10.45
N ASN A 526 -24.69 2.04 -10.60
CA ASN A 526 -23.77 1.78 -9.49
C ASN A 526 -22.49 2.61 -9.50
N TYR A 527 -22.12 3.20 -10.64
CA TYR A 527 -20.83 3.88 -10.82
C TYR A 527 -20.95 5.27 -11.47
N ASN A 528 -22.14 5.86 -11.45
CA ASN A 528 -22.32 7.25 -11.86
C ASN A 528 -21.80 8.25 -10.80
N GLU A 529 -21.68 9.51 -11.21
CA GLU A 529 -21.16 10.60 -10.38
C GLU A 529 -21.95 10.81 -9.08
N ASP A 530 -23.27 10.65 -9.07
CA ASP A 530 -24.10 10.79 -7.86
C ASP A 530 -23.84 9.66 -6.86
N VAL A 531 -23.70 8.42 -7.33
CA VAL A 531 -23.37 7.27 -6.48
C VAL A 531 -21.99 7.44 -5.87
N LEU A 532 -21.00 7.87 -6.67
CA LEU A 532 -19.65 8.22 -6.20
C LEU A 532 -19.71 9.33 -5.15
N PHE A 533 -20.49 10.38 -5.40
CA PHE A 533 -20.66 11.49 -4.46
C PHE A 533 -21.23 11.00 -3.12
N GLN A 534 -22.30 10.22 -3.14
CA GLN A 534 -22.91 9.68 -1.91
C GLN A 534 -21.99 8.70 -1.18
N ASN A 535 -21.23 7.88 -1.91
CA ASN A 535 -20.25 6.96 -1.31
C ASN A 535 -19.10 7.73 -0.63
N ILE A 536 -18.50 8.69 -1.33
CA ILE A 536 -17.38 9.48 -0.82
C ILE A 536 -17.83 10.40 0.31
N LYS A 537 -19.03 10.99 0.22
CA LYS A 537 -19.62 11.82 1.29
C LYS A 537 -19.68 11.07 2.62
N LYS A 538 -20.17 9.82 2.60
CA LYS A 538 -20.19 8.94 3.79
C LYS A 538 -18.78 8.65 4.30
N PHE A 539 -17.85 8.38 3.38
CA PHE A 539 -16.46 8.05 3.67
C PHE A 539 -15.69 9.19 4.37
N ILE A 540 -15.86 10.44 3.94
CA ILE A 540 -15.21 11.61 4.57
C ILE A 540 -16.01 12.21 5.75
N LYS A 541 -17.14 11.58 6.12
CA LYS A 541 -18.02 11.94 7.23
C LYS A 541 -18.41 13.42 7.21
N ILE A 542 -18.97 13.87 6.09
CA ILE A 542 -19.61 15.18 5.88
C ILE A 542 -21.07 14.93 5.55
#